data_AF-A0A6I1ZEZ8-F1
#
_entry.id   AF-A0A6I1ZEZ8-F1
#
_cell.length_a   1.000
_cell.length_b   1.000
_cell.length_c   1.000
_cell.angle_alpha   90.00
_cell.angle_beta   90.00
_cell.angle_gamma   90.00
#
_symmetry.space_group_name_H-M   'P 1'
#
loop_
_entity.id
_entity.type
_entity.pdbx_description
1 polymer ?
#
loop_
_entity_poly.entity_id
_entity_poly.type
_entity_poly.pdbx_seq_one_letter_code
_entity_poly.pdbx_strand_id
1 'polypeptide(L)' 'MIPRYTTPEMGRIWSDQYKYETWLKVEIAVCEVLAEQGRIPQQSLENIKGRAAFDQARIEEIEATTRHDVIAFL' A
#
# COMPACT_ATOMS: atom_id res chain seq x y z
N MET A 1 15.01 11.75 1.89
CA MET A 1 16.49 11.81 1.96
C MET A 1 17.01 13.02 1.19
N ILE A 2 18.23 13.51 1.46
CA ILE A 2 18.78 14.67 0.75
C ILE A 2 19.32 14.23 -0.62
N PRO A 3 18.87 14.82 -1.75
CA PRO A 3 19.23 14.37 -3.10
C PRO A 3 20.75 14.29 -3.35
N ARG A 4 21.52 15.23 -2.80
CA ARG A 4 22.98 15.31 -2.97
C ARG A 4 23.74 14.05 -2.54
N TYR A 5 23.26 13.34 -1.53
CA TYR A 5 23.95 12.19 -0.92
C TYR A 5 23.24 10.86 -1.17
N THR A 6 22.16 10.89 -1.96
CA THR A 6 21.27 9.75 -2.15
C THR A 6 21.56 9.11 -3.50
N THR A 7 21.87 7.82 -3.52
CA THR A 7 21.88 7.07 -4.78
C THR A 7 20.45 6.90 -5.30
N PRO A 8 20.23 6.85 -6.63
CA PRO A 8 18.90 6.65 -7.20
C PRO A 8 18.17 5.42 -6.65
N GLU A 9 18.91 4.33 -6.41
CA GLU A 9 18.37 3.07 -5.89
C GLU A 9 17.84 3.23 -4.46
N MET A 10 18.65 3.86 -3.58
CA MET A 10 18.24 4.11 -2.21
C MET A 10 17.08 5.11 -2.16
N GLY A 11 17.12 6.14 -3.01
CA GLY A 11 16.03 7.12 -3.15
C GLY A 11 14.70 6.47 -3.51
N ARG A 12 14.72 5.49 -4.42
CA ARG A 12 13.53 4.73 -4.81
C ARG A 12 12.96 3.91 -3.65
N ILE A 13 13.79 3.19 -2.91
CA ILE A 13 13.34 2.33 -1.79
C ILE A 13 12.64 3.16 -0.69
N TRP A 14 13.14 4.37 -0.41
CA TRP A 14 12.56 5.26 0.61
C TRP A 14 11.55 6.27 0.04
N SER A 15 11.08 6.08 -1.19
CA SER A 15 10.03 6.93 -1.76
C SER A 15 8.65 6.54 -1.22
N ASP A 16 7.73 7.50 -1.14
CA ASP A 16 6.34 7.24 -0.75
C ASP A 16 5.64 6.25 -1.69
N GLN A 17 5.94 6.34 -2.99
CA GLN A 17 5.50 5.36 -3.98
C GLN A 17 5.88 3.93 -3.57
N TYR A 18 7.16 3.69 -3.25
CA TYR A 18 7.63 2.36 -2.86
C TYR A 18 7.09 1.92 -1.49
N LYS A 19 6.89 2.88 -0.57
CA LYS A 19 6.21 2.66 0.72
C LYS A 19 4.79 2.11 0.50
N TYR A 20 3.96 2.79 -0.29
CA TYR A 20 2.58 2.38 -0.58
C TYR A 20 2.51 1.09 -1.40
N GLU A 21 3.42 0.88 -2.37
CA GLU A 21 3.56 -0.41 -3.06
C GLU A 21 3.85 -1.55 -2.09
N THR A 22 4.66 -1.29 -1.07
CA THR A 22 5.01 -2.31 -0.06
C THR A 22 3.85 -2.56 0.89
N TRP A 23 3.13 -1.53 1.32
CA TRP A 23 1.92 -1.69 2.13
C TRP A 23 0.86 -2.50 1.39
N LEU A 24 0.60 -2.20 0.11
CA LEU A 24 -0.34 -2.95 -0.70
C LEU A 24 0.03 -4.44 -0.79
N LYS A 25 1.33 -4.77 -0.95
CA LYS A 25 1.80 -6.16 -0.95
C LYS A 25 1.53 -6.86 0.38
N VAL A 26 1.76 -6.17 1.50
CA VAL A 26 1.50 -6.71 2.85
C VAL A 26 0.00 -6.95 3.04
N GLU A 27 -0.85 -6.00 2.69
CA GLU A 27 -2.31 -6.14 2.81
C GLU A 27 -2.87 -7.29 1.95
N ILE A 28 -2.37 -7.46 0.73
CA ILE A 28 -2.74 -8.59 -0.12
C ILE A 28 -2.28 -9.91 0.51
N ALA A 29 -1.05 -9.99 1.03
CA ALA A 29 -0.55 -11.18 1.70
C ALA A 29 -1.38 -11.55 2.94
N VAL A 30 -1.86 -10.56 3.70
CA VAL A 30 -2.80 -10.79 4.81
C VAL A 30 -4.11 -11.36 4.28
N CYS A 31 -4.67 -10.80 3.20
CA CYS A 31 -5.89 -11.32 2.59
C CYS A 31 -5.73 -12.76 2.06
N GLU A 32 -4.55 -13.12 1.54
CA GLU A 32 -4.24 -14.50 1.12
C GLU A 32 -4.38 -15.48 2.29
N VAL A 33 -3.72 -15.18 3.41
CA VAL A 33 -3.79 -16.02 4.62
C VAL A 33 -5.22 -16.07 5.19
N LEU A 34 -5.95 -14.95 5.17
CA LEU A 34 -7.34 -14.92 5.64
C LEU A 34 -8.26 -15.77 4.75
N ALA A 35 -8.04 -15.80 3.44
CA ALA A 35 -8.78 -16.65 2.52
C ALA A 35 -8.46 -18.14 2.74
N GLU A 36 -7.17 -18.48 2.91
CA GLU A 36 -6.73 -19.84 3.26
C GLU A 36 -7.35 -20.34 4.57
N GLN A 37 -7.50 -19.46 5.56
CA GLN A 37 -8.16 -19.76 6.84
C GLN A 37 -9.70 -19.76 6.76
N GLY A 38 -10.29 -19.51 5.59
CA GLY A 38 -11.74 -19.44 5.38
C GLY A 38 -12.41 -18.24 6.06
N ARG A 39 -11.66 -17.20 6.44
CA ARG A 39 -12.19 -15.97 7.07
C ARG A 39 -12.83 -15.06 6.05
N ILE A 40 -12.35 -15.09 4.80
CA ILE A 40 -12.96 -14.43 3.65
C ILE A 40 -13.16 -15.43 2.51
N PRO A 41 -14.14 -15.21 1.61
CA PRO A 41 -14.30 -16.04 0.41
C PRO A 41 -13.10 -15.90 -0.54
N GLN A 42 -12.70 -16.99 -1.20
CA GLN A 42 -11.65 -16.96 -2.22
C GLN A 42 -11.96 -15.95 -3.34
N GLN A 43 -13.23 -15.84 -3.75
CA GLN A 43 -13.66 -14.87 -4.76
C GLN A 43 -13.38 -13.42 -4.34
N SER A 44 -13.46 -13.10 -3.04
CA SER A 44 -13.12 -11.77 -2.54
C SER A 44 -11.62 -11.51 -2.69
N LEU A 45 -10.76 -12.49 -2.42
CA LEU A 45 -9.32 -12.38 -2.64
C LEU A 45 -8.98 -12.14 -4.12
N GLU A 46 -9.61 -12.88 -5.04
CA GLU A 46 -9.39 -12.69 -6.48
C GLU A 46 -9.81 -11.28 -6.94
N ASN A 47 -10.94 -10.78 -6.42
CA ASN A 47 -11.38 -9.41 -6.70
C ASN A 47 -10.40 -8.36 -6.17
N ILE A 48 -9.86 -8.56 -4.96
CA ILE A 48 -8.84 -7.67 -4.38
C ILE A 48 -7.61 -7.68 -5.27
N LYS A 49 -7.03 -8.84 -5.59
CA LYS A 49 -5.83 -8.94 -6.43
C LYS A 49 -6.00 -8.32 -7.83
N GLY A 50 -7.19 -8.44 -8.42
CA GLY A 50 -7.47 -7.91 -9.75
C GLY A 50 -7.74 -6.41 -9.81
N ARG A 51 -7.99 -5.75 -8.66
CA ARG A 51 -8.44 -4.35 -8.62
C ARG A 51 -7.66 -3.45 -7.68
N ALA A 52 -6.96 -4.01 -6.70
CA ALA A 52 -6.29 -3.23 -5.68
C ALA A 52 -5.18 -2.37 -6.30
N ALA A 53 -5.33 -1.07 -6.11
CA ALA A 53 -4.43 -0.04 -6.59
C ALA A 53 -4.55 1.15 -5.64
N PHE A 54 -3.58 2.06 -5.67
CA PHE A 54 -3.60 3.27 -4.89
C PHE A 54 -3.25 4.48 -5.76
N ASP A 55 -3.69 5.65 -5.31
CA ASP A 55 -3.33 6.94 -5.89
C ASP A 55 -2.68 7.79 -4.78
N GLN A 56 -1.42 8.15 -4.98
CA GLN A 56 -0.65 8.90 -3.98
C GLN A 56 -1.28 10.27 -3.67
N ALA A 57 -1.78 10.99 -4.67
CA ALA A 57 -2.38 12.30 -4.46
C ALA A 57 -3.68 12.19 -3.66
N ARG A 58 -4.45 11.12 -3.89
CA ARG A 58 -5.67 10.84 -3.12
C ARG A 58 -5.34 10.52 -1.66
N ILE A 59 -4.27 9.78 -1.40
CA ILE A 59 -3.83 9.47 -0.03
C ILE A 59 -3.45 10.77 0.70
N GLU A 60 -2.64 11.62 0.07
CA GLU A 60 -2.24 12.91 0.66
C GLU A 60 -3.45 13.81 0.98
N GLU A 61 -4.48 13.82 0.13
CA GLU A 61 -5.73 14.53 0.36
C GLU A 61 -6.49 14.00 1.60
N ILE A 62 -6.60 12.68 1.72
CA ILE A 62 -7.29 12.06 2.85
C ILE A 62 -6.49 12.27 4.14
N GLU A 63 -5.16 12.12 4.09
CA GLU A 63 -4.26 12.31 5.24
C GLU A 63 -4.36 13.72 5.83
N ALA A 64 -4.55 14.74 4.99
CA ALA A 64 -4.76 16.12 5.46
C ALA A 64 -5.97 16.24 6.41
N THR A 65 -6.97 15.36 6.26
CA THR A 65 -8.16 15.32 7.11
C THR A 65 -8.02 14.33 8.26
N THR A 66 -7.58 13.10 7.99
CA THR A 66 -7.51 12.02 8.99
C THR A 66 -6.33 12.19 9.95
N ARG A 67 -5.29 12.91 9.52
CA ARG A 67 -3.99 13.02 10.20
C ARG A 67 -3.38 11.65 10.50
N HIS A 68 -3.70 10.67 9.66
CA HIS A 68 -3.26 9.29 9.79
C HIS A 68 -3.05 8.68 8.40
N ASP A 69 -1.79 8.42 8.09
CA ASP A 69 -1.26 7.89 6.82
C ASP A 69 -1.83 6.51 6.45
N VAL A 70 -1.86 5.55 7.38
CA VAL A 70 -2.41 4.21 7.12
C VAL A 70 -3.91 4.26 6.82
N ILE A 71 -4.68 5.07 7.55
CA ILE A 71 -6.12 5.24 7.28
C ILE A 71 -6.33 5.95 5.94
N ALA A 72 -5.44 6.85 5.56
CA ALA A 72 -5.51 7.52 4.28
C ALA A 72 -5.20 6.60 3.08
N PHE A 73 -4.44 5.52 3.31
CA PHE A 73 -4.09 4.52 2.32
C PHE A 73 -5.19 3.47 2.05
N LEU A 74 -5.93 3.06 3.10
CA LEU A 74 -6.95 2.00 3.04
C LEU A 74 -8.28 2.47 2.42
#